data_AF-A0A1E4JG76-F1
#
_entry.id   AF-A0A1E4JG76-F1
#
_cell.length_a   1.000
_cell.length_b   1.000
_cell.length_c   1.000
_cell.angle_alpha   90.00
_cell.angle_beta   90.00
_cell.angle_gamma   90.00
#
_symmetry.space_group_name_H-M   'P 1'
#
loop_
_entity.id
_entity.type
_entity.pdbx_description
1 polymer ?
#
loop_
_entity_poly.entity_id
_entity_poly.type
_entity_poly.pdbx_seq_one_letter_code
_entity_poly.pdbx_strand_id
1 'polypeptide(L)'
;MDIKVISAGRAALALAMIGGAAPSHAQLITLNLLNDLVIDLGAQVTVNTGDIAVNTSAIASLNLLVNNNTTAINMVDNRVTTVDNRVTAVDNRVTAIDARVDSHDTAITNLQGQGSSNAAATAALAVQVGSNSSAIGTINARLDVDAAALVSLDSRVTATETGLAALAAGGSGGVGLVAVGPGGGITIGAGAGGNTVSFAGTAGDRRLTGVADGVAANDAATMGQLAAASQQTLASAQSYTDQVAAVTLNQANAYTDMAIAESRKAIRRDLNAMAASTAAIAGLPQSIVPGEGMVGAGIGGRGDSFAVALGLSKAFRSPHTPVVKAGASLDTRRGEVTYNAAVGFHF
;
A
#
# COMPACT_ATOMS: atom_id res chain seq x y z
N MET A 1 -13.26 5.53 164.79
CA MET A 1 -12.55 4.97 165.96
C MET A 1 -13.50 5.05 167.13
N ASP A 2 -13.75 3.90 167.75
CA ASP A 2 -14.79 3.69 168.75
C ASP A 2 -14.63 4.63 169.97
N ILE A 3 -15.70 5.37 170.26
CA ILE A 3 -15.98 6.09 171.52
C ILE A 3 -15.79 5.17 172.75
N LYS A 4 -15.69 3.84 172.57
CA LYS A 4 -15.47 2.84 173.61
C LYS A 4 -14.22 3.08 174.46
N VAL A 5 -13.09 3.52 173.89
CA VAL A 5 -11.85 3.75 174.67
C VAL A 5 -12.00 4.96 175.61
N ILE A 6 -12.70 6.00 175.16
CA ILE A 6 -13.00 7.20 175.96
C ILE A 6 -14.06 6.87 177.03
N SER A 7 -15.07 6.07 176.68
CA SER A 7 -16.06 5.58 177.65
C SER A 7 -15.40 4.74 178.75
N ALA A 8 -14.41 3.91 178.40
CA ALA A 8 -13.67 3.10 179.36
C ALA A 8 -12.78 3.95 180.27
N GLY A 9 -12.07 4.95 179.73
CA GLY A 9 -11.27 5.90 180.51
C GLY A 9 -12.11 6.78 181.44
N ARG A 10 -13.25 7.31 180.95
CA ARG A 10 -14.20 8.09 181.75
C ARG A 10 -14.89 7.22 182.81
N ALA A 11 -15.26 5.98 182.48
CA ALA A 11 -15.88 5.04 183.42
C ALA A 11 -14.90 4.62 184.53
N ALA A 12 -13.62 4.39 184.22
CA ALA A 12 -12.61 4.05 185.22
C ALA A 12 -12.36 5.20 186.21
N LEU A 13 -12.37 6.46 185.76
CA LEU A 13 -12.21 7.63 186.62
C LEU A 13 -13.49 7.97 187.41
N ALA A 14 -14.67 7.78 186.81
CA ALA A 14 -15.95 7.90 187.52
C ALA A 14 -16.11 6.83 188.62
N LEU A 15 -15.61 5.61 188.39
CA LEU A 15 -15.58 4.55 189.40
C LEU A 15 -14.63 4.88 190.56
N ALA A 16 -13.51 5.57 190.30
CA ALA A 16 -12.61 6.07 191.34
C ALA A 16 -13.22 7.21 192.18
N MET A 17 -14.08 8.06 191.59
CA MET A 17 -14.75 9.16 192.29
C MET A 17 -15.87 8.71 193.26
N ILE A 18 -16.49 7.56 193.03
CA ILE A 18 -17.51 6.99 193.95
C ILE A 18 -16.85 6.51 195.28
N GLY A 19 -15.54 6.22 195.26
CA GLY A 19 -14.78 5.79 196.44
C GLY A 19 -14.28 6.92 197.37
N GLY A 20 -14.66 8.18 197.14
CA GLY A 20 -14.28 9.30 198.01
C GLY A 20 -12.81 9.74 197.94
N ALA A 21 -12.01 9.17 197.05
CA ALA A 21 -10.63 9.59 196.78
C ALA A 21 -10.60 10.59 195.61
N ALA A 22 -10.12 11.80 195.85
CA ALA A 22 -9.85 12.76 194.78
C ALA A 22 -8.83 12.15 193.80
N PRO A 23 -9.06 12.24 192.47
CA PRO A 23 -8.13 11.67 191.49
C PRO A 23 -6.73 12.26 191.70
N SER A 24 -5.73 11.38 191.67
CA SER A 24 -4.32 11.79 191.80
C SER A 24 -3.93 12.72 190.65
N HIS A 25 -2.97 13.63 190.88
CA HIS A 25 -2.39 14.48 189.83
C HIS A 25 -1.95 13.64 188.60
N ALA A 26 -1.43 12.42 188.83
CA ALA A 26 -1.03 11.49 187.78
C ALA A 26 -2.21 11.02 186.91
N GLN A 27 -3.35 10.68 187.50
CA GLN A 27 -4.55 10.28 186.76
C GLN A 27 -5.14 11.45 185.94
N LEU A 28 -5.07 12.67 186.47
CA LEU A 28 -5.50 13.88 185.73
C LEU A 28 -4.60 14.15 184.51
N ILE A 29 -3.28 13.98 184.66
CA ILE A 29 -2.31 14.12 183.57
C ILE A 29 -2.55 13.08 182.48
N THR A 30 -2.74 11.80 182.84
CA THR A 30 -3.01 10.74 181.86
C THR A 30 -4.31 10.97 181.10
N LEU A 31 -5.36 11.46 181.78
CA LEU A 31 -6.61 11.81 181.11
C LEU A 31 -6.45 12.98 180.14
N ASN A 32 -5.70 14.02 180.53
CA ASN A 32 -5.43 15.16 179.65
C ASN A 32 -4.61 14.74 178.41
N LEU A 33 -3.57 13.92 178.57
CA LEU A 33 -2.78 13.36 177.47
C LEU A 33 -3.62 12.49 176.53
N LEU A 34 -4.54 11.68 177.08
CA LEU A 34 -5.48 10.88 176.28
C LEU A 34 -6.48 11.76 175.52
N ASN A 35 -6.95 12.86 176.13
CA ASN A 35 -7.79 13.84 175.46
C ASN A 35 -7.04 14.52 174.31
N ASP A 36 -5.80 14.95 174.52
CA ASP A 36 -4.97 15.59 173.48
C ASP A 36 -4.72 14.63 172.31
N LEU A 37 -4.37 13.37 172.57
CA LEU A 37 -4.19 12.35 171.53
C LEU A 37 -5.48 12.10 170.73
N VAL A 38 -6.63 12.10 171.41
CA VAL A 38 -7.94 11.92 170.75
C VAL A 38 -8.28 13.14 169.90
N ILE A 39 -7.96 14.35 170.37
CA ILE A 39 -8.13 15.59 169.62
C ILE A 39 -7.25 15.55 168.36
N ASP A 40 -5.97 15.17 168.49
CA ASP A 40 -5.02 15.07 167.38
C ASP A 40 -5.46 14.02 166.36
N LEU A 41 -5.91 12.84 166.82
CA LEU A 41 -6.43 11.83 165.92
C LEU A 41 -7.72 12.29 165.24
N GLY A 42 -8.61 12.98 165.97
CA GLY A 42 -9.80 13.59 165.40
C GLY A 42 -9.46 14.61 164.31
N ALA A 43 -8.42 15.42 164.53
CA ALA A 43 -7.89 16.35 163.53
C ALA A 43 -7.33 15.61 162.30
N GLN A 44 -6.51 14.58 162.50
CA GLN A 44 -5.96 13.77 161.40
C GLN A 44 -7.05 13.02 160.62
N VAL A 45 -8.06 12.49 161.30
CA VAL A 45 -9.22 11.85 160.64
C VAL A 45 -9.99 12.88 159.82
N THR A 46 -10.13 14.12 160.31
CA THR A 46 -10.78 15.21 159.56
C THR A 46 -9.97 15.56 158.31
N VAL A 47 -8.64 15.68 158.42
CA VAL A 47 -7.73 15.90 157.27
C VAL A 47 -7.83 14.76 156.26
N ASN A 48 -7.67 13.51 156.70
CA ASN A 48 -7.77 12.34 155.83
C ASN A 48 -9.15 12.25 155.15
N THR A 49 -10.23 12.60 155.86
CA THR A 49 -11.59 12.66 155.29
C THR A 49 -11.67 13.74 154.20
N GLY A 50 -11.02 14.89 154.41
CA GLY A 50 -10.88 15.95 153.41
C GLY A 50 -10.09 15.53 152.17
N ASP A 51 -8.91 14.93 152.37
CA ASP A 51 -8.06 14.42 151.27
C ASP A 51 -8.78 13.33 150.45
N ILE A 52 -9.52 12.45 151.12
CA ILE A 52 -10.36 11.44 150.46
C ILE A 52 -11.45 12.11 149.62
N ALA A 53 -12.10 13.16 150.12
CA ALA A 53 -13.11 13.89 149.36
C ALA A 53 -12.52 14.62 148.13
N VAL A 54 -11.33 15.22 148.29
CA VAL A 54 -10.58 15.82 147.18
C VAL A 54 -10.20 14.77 146.14
N ASN A 55 -9.64 13.63 146.58
CA ASN A 55 -9.29 12.52 145.70
C ASN A 55 -10.52 11.95 144.98
N THR A 56 -11.66 11.82 145.67
CA THR A 56 -12.93 11.39 145.07
C THR A 56 -13.35 12.33 143.94
N SER A 57 -13.23 13.65 144.17
CA SER A 57 -13.56 14.68 143.18
C SER A 57 -12.59 14.68 141.98
N ALA A 58 -11.28 14.49 142.24
CA ALA A 58 -10.26 14.37 141.21
C ALA A 58 -10.47 13.12 140.34
N ILE A 59 -10.78 11.97 140.96
CA ILE A 59 -11.11 10.73 140.24
C ILE A 59 -12.36 10.91 139.38
N ALA A 60 -13.40 11.58 139.90
CA ALA A 60 -14.60 11.87 139.11
C ALA A 60 -14.28 12.75 137.88
N SER A 61 -13.41 13.75 138.04
CA SER A 61 -12.96 14.62 136.95
C SER A 61 -12.11 13.85 135.91
N LEU A 62 -11.21 12.98 136.37
CA LEU A 62 -10.44 12.08 135.51
C LEU A 62 -11.36 11.13 134.73
N ASN A 63 -12.39 10.58 135.37
CA ASN A 63 -13.38 9.72 134.69
C ASN A 63 -14.14 10.49 133.58
N LEU A 64 -14.53 11.74 133.83
CA LEU A 64 -15.13 12.58 132.79
C LEU A 64 -14.17 12.81 131.61
N LEU A 65 -12.90 13.12 131.90
CA LEU A 65 -11.89 13.29 130.86
C LEU A 65 -11.64 12.00 130.07
N VAL A 66 -11.55 10.86 130.74
CA VAL A 66 -11.42 9.54 130.11
C VAL A 66 -12.61 9.27 129.19
N ASN A 67 -13.84 9.51 129.66
CA ASN A 67 -15.04 9.33 128.83
C ASN A 67 -15.07 10.26 127.61
N ASN A 68 -14.66 11.52 127.78
CA ASN A 68 -14.53 12.47 126.68
C ASN A 68 -13.47 12.01 125.67
N ASN A 69 -12.31 11.55 126.16
CA ASN A 69 -11.24 11.02 125.31
C ASN A 69 -11.69 9.76 124.57
N THR A 70 -12.40 8.83 125.22
CA THR A 70 -12.98 7.65 124.57
C THR A 70 -13.92 8.05 123.44
N THR A 71 -14.76 9.06 123.65
CA THR A 71 -15.67 9.56 122.61
C THR A 71 -14.90 10.17 121.42
N ALA A 72 -13.87 10.98 121.69
CA ALA A 72 -13.03 11.56 120.65
C ALA A 72 -12.25 10.51 119.84
N ILE A 73 -11.70 9.50 120.53
CA ILE A 73 -11.02 8.36 119.90
C ILE A 73 -11.98 7.61 118.97
N ASN A 74 -13.20 7.32 119.43
CA ASN A 74 -14.22 6.67 118.59
C ASN A 74 -14.58 7.51 117.35
N MET A 75 -14.62 8.84 117.45
CA MET A 75 -14.83 9.71 116.28
C MET A 75 -13.64 9.68 115.31
N VAL A 76 -12.42 9.66 115.82
CA VAL A 76 -11.21 9.53 114.99
C VAL A 76 -11.21 8.17 114.28
N ASP A 77 -11.52 7.09 114.99
CA ASP A 77 -11.59 5.73 114.44
C ASP A 77 -12.62 5.62 113.29
N ASN A 78 -13.81 6.22 113.47
CA ASN A 78 -14.82 6.32 112.41
C ASN A 78 -14.33 7.13 111.20
N ARG A 79 -13.59 8.22 111.43
CA ARG A 79 -12.99 9.04 110.35
C ARG A 79 -11.89 8.27 109.61
N VAL A 80 -11.04 7.54 110.33
CA VAL A 80 -9.99 6.69 109.74
C VAL A 80 -10.64 5.61 108.88
N THR A 81 -11.65 4.91 109.39
CA THR A 81 -12.44 3.93 108.63
C THR A 81 -13.02 4.53 107.33
N THR A 82 -13.53 5.76 107.40
CA THR A 82 -14.05 6.45 106.21
C THR A 82 -12.96 6.80 105.21
N VAL A 83 -11.78 7.20 105.69
CA VAL A 83 -10.62 7.51 104.84
C VAL A 83 -10.09 6.23 104.19
N ASP A 84 -9.96 5.13 104.92
CA ASP A 84 -9.52 3.83 104.38
C ASP A 84 -10.42 3.37 103.25
N ASN A 85 -11.75 3.44 103.45
CA ASN A 85 -12.72 3.12 102.39
C ASN A 85 -12.55 4.01 101.14
N ARG A 86 -12.26 5.31 101.33
CA ARG A 86 -12.00 6.23 100.21
C ARG A 86 -10.69 5.90 99.51
N VAL A 87 -9.63 5.54 100.24
CA VAL A 87 -8.33 5.15 99.69
C VAL A 87 -8.49 3.87 98.86
N THR A 88 -9.17 2.85 99.38
CA THR A 88 -9.47 1.63 98.62
C THR A 88 -10.26 1.92 97.34
N ALA A 89 -11.23 2.84 97.38
CA ALA A 89 -11.97 3.25 96.18
C ALA A 89 -11.08 4.00 95.16
N VAL A 90 -10.12 4.80 95.64
CA VAL A 90 -9.13 5.47 94.77
C VAL A 90 -8.18 4.46 94.15
N ASP A 91 -7.67 3.50 94.91
CA ASP A 91 -6.79 2.44 94.40
C ASP A 91 -7.46 1.64 93.29
N ASN A 92 -8.72 1.22 93.51
CA ASN A 92 -9.51 0.53 92.49
C ASN A 92 -9.69 1.37 91.21
N ARG A 93 -9.88 2.69 91.34
CA ARG A 93 -9.97 3.60 90.19
C ARG A 93 -8.65 3.74 89.46
N VAL A 94 -7.53 3.79 90.17
CA VAL A 94 -6.18 3.87 89.59
C VAL A 94 -5.88 2.59 88.80
N THR A 95 -6.13 1.41 89.38
CA THR A 95 -5.96 0.12 88.68
C THR A 95 -6.80 0.05 87.39
N ALA A 96 -8.03 0.57 87.41
CA ALA A 96 -8.86 0.62 86.21
C ALA A 96 -8.37 1.62 85.15
N ILE A 97 -7.73 2.72 85.57
CA ILE A 97 -7.09 3.68 84.67
C ILE A 97 -5.85 3.07 84.03
N ASP A 98 -5.01 2.38 84.81
CA ASP A 98 -3.80 1.72 84.31
C ASP A 98 -4.15 0.69 83.22
N ALA A 99 -5.14 -0.17 83.47
CA ALA A 99 -5.60 -1.14 82.49
C ALA A 99 -6.12 -0.48 81.18
N ARG A 100 -6.75 0.70 81.28
CA ARG A 100 -7.20 1.45 80.10
C ARG A 100 -6.03 2.09 79.35
N VAL A 101 -5.01 2.57 80.06
CA VAL A 101 -3.79 3.12 79.46
C VAL A 101 -3.05 2.01 78.69
N ASP A 102 -2.87 0.83 79.29
CA ASP A 102 -2.25 -0.32 78.61
C ASP A 102 -3.02 -0.73 77.34
N SER A 103 -4.35 -0.72 77.40
CA SER A 103 -5.19 -0.97 76.23
C SER A 103 -5.03 0.11 75.15
N HIS A 104 -4.91 1.38 75.54
CA HIS A 104 -4.68 2.47 74.60
C HIS A 104 -3.28 2.38 73.95
N ASP A 105 -2.25 2.06 74.72
CA ASP A 105 -0.88 1.89 74.20
C ASP A 105 -0.79 0.75 73.17
N THR A 106 -1.50 -0.35 73.43
CA THR A 106 -1.66 -1.44 72.47
C THR A 106 -2.36 -0.97 71.19
N ALA A 107 -3.45 -0.21 71.31
CA ALA A 107 -4.18 0.32 70.15
C ALA A 107 -3.33 1.31 69.32
N ILE A 108 -2.57 2.18 69.99
CA ILE A 108 -1.65 3.14 69.36
C ILE A 108 -0.57 2.40 68.57
N THR A 109 0.03 1.36 69.16
CA THR A 109 1.05 0.53 68.51
C THR A 109 0.49 -0.13 67.23
N ASN A 110 -0.72 -0.65 67.29
CA ASN A 110 -1.39 -1.24 66.12
C ASN A 110 -1.68 -0.19 65.02
N LEU A 111 -2.14 1.00 65.39
CA LEU A 111 -2.36 2.10 64.45
C LEU A 111 -1.07 2.57 63.78
N GLN A 112 0.04 2.60 64.51
CA GLN A 112 1.36 2.90 63.96
C GLN A 112 1.79 1.85 62.93
N GLY A 113 1.60 0.56 63.24
CA GLY A 113 1.86 -0.54 62.30
C GLY A 113 1.03 -0.42 61.02
N GLN A 114 -0.28 -0.16 61.14
CA GLN A 114 -1.15 0.08 59.98
C GLN A 114 -0.70 1.30 59.17
N GLY A 115 -0.26 2.38 59.84
CA GLY A 115 0.31 3.56 59.19
C GLY A 115 1.53 3.24 58.35
N SER A 116 2.46 2.43 58.87
CA SER A 116 3.63 1.96 58.12
C SER A 116 3.25 1.09 56.91
N SER A 117 2.29 0.17 57.06
CA SER A 117 1.78 -0.64 55.94
C SER A 117 1.12 0.22 54.86
N ASN A 118 0.31 1.21 55.25
CA ASN A 118 -0.34 2.13 54.31
C ASN A 118 0.68 2.99 53.56
N ALA A 119 1.73 3.47 54.25
CA ALA A 119 2.82 4.22 53.62
C ALA A 119 3.55 3.38 52.57
N ALA A 120 3.84 2.12 52.87
CA ALA A 120 4.47 1.19 51.93
C ALA A 120 3.57 0.92 50.70
N ALA A 121 2.27 0.68 50.91
CA ALA A 121 1.32 0.48 49.81
C ALA A 121 1.20 1.74 48.92
N THR A 122 1.19 2.93 49.52
CA THR A 122 1.14 4.20 48.78
C THR A 122 2.40 4.41 47.93
N ALA A 123 3.58 4.08 48.49
CA ALA A 123 4.83 4.15 47.74
C ALA A 123 4.85 3.17 46.54
N ALA A 124 4.35 1.94 46.74
CA ALA A 124 4.24 0.96 45.66
C ALA A 124 3.26 1.42 44.56
N LEU A 125 2.11 2.00 44.94
CA LEU A 125 1.16 2.57 43.99
C LEU A 125 1.77 3.74 43.20
N ALA A 126 2.54 4.61 43.85
CA ALA A 126 3.22 5.72 43.18
C ALA A 126 4.21 5.23 42.12
N VAL A 127 4.97 4.17 42.42
CA VAL A 127 5.86 3.52 41.43
C VAL A 127 5.06 2.97 40.25
N GLN A 128 3.97 2.24 40.51
CA GLN A 128 3.13 1.68 39.45
C GLN A 128 2.50 2.76 38.56
N VAL A 129 2.03 3.86 39.15
CA VAL A 129 1.50 5.02 38.42
C VAL A 129 2.60 5.64 37.54
N GLY A 130 3.82 5.75 38.04
CA GLY A 130 4.98 6.21 37.25
C GLY A 130 5.31 5.30 36.07
N SER A 131 5.29 3.98 36.26
CA SER A 131 5.45 2.99 35.19
C SER A 131 4.33 3.10 34.15
N ASN A 132 3.07 3.20 34.60
CA ASN A 132 1.93 3.35 33.71
C ASN A 132 2.01 4.65 32.90
N SER A 133 2.40 5.76 33.53
CA SER A 133 2.59 7.04 32.84
C SER A 133 3.65 6.94 31.73
N SER A 134 4.76 6.26 31.99
CA SER A 134 5.81 6.02 30.99
C SER A 134 5.32 5.13 29.84
N ALA A 135 4.55 4.09 30.15
CA ALA A 135 3.95 3.21 29.14
C ALA A 135 2.95 3.97 28.24
N ILE A 136 2.09 4.81 28.84
CA ILE A 136 1.17 5.67 28.10
C ILE A 136 1.93 6.64 27.18
N GLY A 137 3.02 7.26 27.66
CA GLY A 137 3.88 8.10 26.82
C GLY A 137 4.46 7.35 25.61
N THR A 138 4.89 6.10 25.81
CA THR A 138 5.36 5.22 24.72
C THR A 138 4.25 4.91 23.71
N ILE A 139 3.04 4.62 24.19
CA ILE A 139 1.88 4.35 23.33
C ILE A 139 1.51 5.58 22.50
N ASN A 140 1.48 6.77 23.10
CA ASN A 140 1.19 8.01 22.40
C ASN A 140 2.22 8.28 21.28
N ALA A 141 3.51 8.10 21.55
CA ALA A 141 4.55 8.26 20.54
C ALA A 141 4.37 7.28 19.36
N ARG A 142 3.92 6.05 19.62
CA ARG A 142 3.60 5.07 18.56
C ARG A 142 2.36 5.48 17.76
N LEU A 143 1.32 5.99 18.42
CA LEU A 143 0.12 6.49 17.76
C LEU A 143 0.44 7.67 16.84
N ASP A 144 1.35 8.57 17.23
CA ASP A 144 1.80 9.67 16.39
C ASP A 144 2.53 9.16 15.12
N VAL A 145 3.38 8.14 15.26
CA VAL A 145 4.05 7.49 14.12
C VAL A 145 3.04 6.81 13.19
N ASP A 146 2.10 6.05 13.75
CA ASP A 146 1.06 5.36 12.98
C ASP A 146 0.16 6.37 12.25
N ALA A 147 -0.20 7.49 12.89
CA ALA A 147 -0.95 8.58 12.27
C ALA A 147 -0.20 9.19 11.07
N ALA A 148 1.10 9.45 11.22
CA ALA A 148 1.93 9.96 10.11
C ALA A 148 2.04 8.93 8.96
N ALA A 149 2.18 7.64 9.27
CA ALA A 149 2.21 6.58 8.28
C ALA A 149 0.89 6.46 7.50
N LEU A 150 -0.26 6.62 8.18
CA LEU A 150 -1.57 6.65 7.55
C LEU A 150 -1.73 7.82 6.58
N VAL A 151 -1.28 9.03 6.96
CA VAL A 151 -1.28 10.20 6.05
C VAL A 151 -0.40 9.94 4.82
N SER A 152 0.76 9.31 4.99
CA SER A 152 1.62 8.94 3.86
C SER A 152 0.96 7.91 2.94
N LEU A 153 0.28 6.91 3.51
CA LEU A 153 -0.46 5.91 2.75
C LEU A 153 -1.61 6.56 1.97
N ASP A 154 -2.38 7.45 2.61
CA ASP A 154 -3.46 8.20 1.98
C ASP A 154 -2.98 9.01 0.75
N SER A 155 -1.84 9.69 0.89
CA SER A 155 -1.20 10.40 -0.22
C SER A 155 -0.81 9.46 -1.38
N ARG A 156 -0.24 8.29 -1.06
CA ARG A 156 0.13 7.28 -2.08
C ARG A 156 -1.08 6.65 -2.76
N VAL A 157 -2.16 6.42 -2.02
CA VAL A 157 -3.43 5.93 -2.56
C VAL A 157 -4.01 6.96 -3.50
N THR A 158 -4.10 8.23 -3.07
CA THR A 158 -4.56 9.34 -3.92
C THR A 158 -3.74 9.47 -5.21
N ALA A 159 -2.41 9.37 -5.13
CA ALA A 159 -1.54 9.40 -6.31
C ALA A 159 -1.77 8.20 -7.24
N THR A 160 -2.00 7.01 -6.67
CA THR A 160 -2.30 5.79 -7.42
C THR A 160 -3.66 5.87 -8.09
N GLU A 161 -4.69 6.34 -7.39
CA GLU A 161 -6.03 6.58 -7.94
C GLU A 161 -5.99 7.60 -9.07
N THR A 162 -5.23 8.68 -8.89
CA THR A 162 -5.00 9.69 -9.95
C THR A 162 -4.29 9.08 -11.15
N GLY A 163 -3.24 8.27 -10.92
CA GLY A 163 -2.52 7.57 -11.97
C GLY A 163 -3.40 6.57 -12.73
N LEU A 164 -4.26 5.84 -12.02
CA LEU A 164 -5.21 4.90 -12.59
C LEU A 164 -6.31 5.63 -13.39
N ALA A 165 -6.82 6.75 -12.88
CA ALA A 165 -7.76 7.59 -13.60
C ALA A 165 -7.14 8.15 -14.90
N ALA A 166 -5.86 8.57 -14.86
CA ALA A 166 -5.14 9.00 -16.05
C ALA A 166 -4.95 7.86 -17.07
N LEU A 167 -4.67 6.64 -16.60
CA LEU A 167 -4.61 5.44 -17.43
C LEU A 167 -5.96 5.10 -18.05
N ALA A 168 -7.05 5.16 -17.26
CA ALA A 168 -8.41 4.85 -17.71
C ALA A 168 -8.95 5.90 -18.69
N ALA A 169 -8.61 7.18 -18.49
CA ALA A 169 -9.01 8.28 -19.35
C ALA A 169 -8.25 8.33 -20.69
N GLY A 170 -7.30 7.41 -20.94
CA GLY A 170 -6.47 7.45 -22.13
C GLY A 170 -5.59 8.70 -22.18
N GLY A 171 -5.16 9.20 -21.01
CA GLY A 171 -4.19 10.29 -20.91
C GLY A 171 -2.96 9.99 -21.78
N SER A 172 -2.25 11.05 -22.17
CA SER A 172 -1.19 11.13 -23.20
C SER A 172 -0.05 10.08 -23.21
N GLY A 173 -0.10 9.03 -22.39
CA GLY A 173 0.88 7.96 -22.22
C GLY A 173 0.51 6.55 -22.72
N GLY A 174 -0.57 6.34 -23.48
CA GLY A 174 -0.67 5.17 -24.39
C GLY A 174 -1.38 3.90 -23.91
N VAL A 175 -2.01 3.88 -22.72
CA VAL A 175 -2.93 2.79 -22.35
C VAL A 175 -4.34 3.16 -22.83
N GLY A 176 -4.97 2.31 -23.64
CA GLY A 176 -6.33 2.52 -24.14
C GLY A 176 -6.47 3.05 -25.57
N LEU A 177 -5.37 3.34 -26.28
CA LEU A 177 -5.45 3.65 -27.71
C LEU A 177 -5.88 2.41 -28.51
N VAL A 178 -5.44 1.22 -28.13
CA VAL A 178 -5.93 -0.03 -28.72
C VAL A 178 -7.10 -0.54 -27.88
N ALA A 179 -8.30 -0.59 -28.47
CA ALA A 179 -9.51 -0.98 -27.77
C ALA A 179 -10.33 -1.99 -28.59
N VAL A 180 -10.97 -2.94 -27.90
CA VAL A 180 -11.96 -3.83 -28.49
C VAL A 180 -13.29 -3.08 -28.57
N GLY A 181 -13.75 -2.77 -29.76
CA GLY A 181 -15.04 -2.14 -30.00
C GLY A 181 -16.21 -3.10 -29.77
N PRO A 182 -17.45 -2.58 -29.71
CA PRO A 182 -18.66 -3.40 -29.68
C PRO A 182 -18.66 -4.35 -30.89
N GLY A 183 -18.76 -5.65 -30.64
CA GLY A 183 -18.68 -6.68 -31.69
C GLY A 183 -17.29 -7.30 -31.90
N GLY A 184 -16.30 -6.97 -31.07
CA GLY A 184 -15.01 -7.69 -31.01
C GLY A 184 -13.92 -7.16 -31.95
N GLY A 185 -14.20 -6.13 -32.75
CA GLY A 185 -13.20 -5.49 -33.62
C GLY A 185 -12.16 -4.72 -32.82
N ILE A 186 -10.88 -4.81 -33.20
CA ILE A 186 -9.80 -4.04 -32.58
C ILE A 186 -9.68 -2.69 -33.29
N THR A 187 -9.76 -1.60 -32.53
CA THR A 187 -9.58 -0.22 -33.03
C THR A 187 -8.33 0.40 -32.43
N ILE A 188 -7.72 1.35 -33.14
CA ILE A 188 -6.56 2.11 -32.67
C ILE A 188 -6.91 3.59 -32.73
N GLY A 189 -6.99 4.24 -31.57
CA GLY A 189 -7.23 5.68 -31.45
C GLY A 189 -8.63 6.13 -31.86
N ALA A 190 -9.65 5.25 -31.88
CA ALA A 190 -10.99 5.60 -32.37
C ALA A 190 -11.65 6.76 -31.62
N GLY A 191 -11.35 6.94 -30.33
CA GLY A 191 -11.79 8.07 -29.51
C GLY A 191 -10.79 9.24 -29.44
N ALA A 192 -9.62 9.09 -30.05
CA ALA A 192 -8.59 10.13 -30.09
C ALA A 192 -8.72 10.92 -31.41
N GLY A 193 -8.42 12.23 -31.38
CA GLY A 193 -8.32 13.02 -32.61
C GLY A 193 -7.08 12.63 -33.44
N GLY A 194 -7.16 12.81 -34.76
CA GLY A 194 -6.06 12.56 -35.70
C GLY A 194 -6.46 11.63 -36.84
N ASN A 195 -5.69 11.66 -37.94
CA ASN A 195 -5.97 10.89 -39.17
C ASN A 195 -4.81 9.97 -39.59
N THR A 196 -3.80 9.82 -38.74
CA THR A 196 -2.56 9.09 -39.07
C THR A 196 -2.18 8.13 -37.95
N VAL A 197 -1.87 6.88 -38.31
CA VAL A 197 -1.21 5.90 -37.45
C VAL A 197 0.19 5.65 -38.00
N SER A 198 1.22 5.99 -37.24
CA SER A 198 2.62 5.74 -37.64
C SER A 198 3.11 4.42 -37.06
N PHE A 199 3.71 3.58 -37.90
CA PHE A 199 4.39 2.35 -37.50
C PHE A 199 5.93 2.49 -37.47
N ALA A 200 6.45 3.68 -37.75
CA ALA A 200 7.88 3.96 -37.76
C ALA A 200 8.50 3.71 -36.37
N GLY A 201 9.68 3.11 -36.36
CA GLY A 201 10.49 2.89 -35.17
C GLY A 201 11.69 3.81 -35.10
N THR A 202 12.43 3.73 -34.00
CA THR A 202 13.71 4.43 -33.85
C THR A 202 14.76 3.97 -34.87
N ALA A 203 14.59 2.79 -35.47
CA ALA A 203 15.43 2.24 -36.53
C ALA A 203 14.83 2.39 -37.95
N GLY A 204 13.76 3.18 -38.13
CA GLY A 204 13.06 3.36 -39.41
C GLY A 204 11.74 2.59 -39.52
N ASP A 205 11.24 2.47 -40.75
CA ASP A 205 9.94 1.85 -41.05
C ASP A 205 9.91 0.35 -40.69
N ARG A 206 8.75 -0.11 -40.22
CA ARG A 206 8.53 -1.51 -39.85
C ARG A 206 7.73 -2.25 -40.91
N ARG A 207 8.00 -3.55 -41.06
CA ARG A 207 7.18 -4.43 -41.88
C ARG A 207 5.89 -4.79 -41.13
N LEU A 208 4.74 -4.50 -41.73
CA LEU A 208 3.43 -4.95 -41.26
C LEU A 208 3.11 -6.30 -41.90
N THR A 209 2.92 -7.35 -41.09
CA THR A 209 2.66 -8.73 -41.55
C THR A 209 1.39 -9.30 -40.93
N GLY A 210 0.79 -10.32 -41.55
CA GLY A 210 -0.47 -10.91 -41.07
C GLY A 210 -1.72 -10.11 -41.45
N VAL A 211 -1.58 -9.17 -42.39
CA VAL A 211 -2.69 -8.42 -42.97
C VAL A 211 -3.35 -9.28 -44.04
N ALA A 212 -4.65 -9.52 -43.92
CA ALA A 212 -5.44 -10.17 -44.96
C ALA A 212 -5.59 -9.24 -46.18
N ASP A 213 -5.90 -9.80 -47.35
CA ASP A 213 -6.17 -9.03 -48.55
C ASP A 213 -7.31 -8.03 -48.32
N GLY A 214 -7.09 -6.77 -48.70
CA GLY A 214 -8.07 -5.71 -48.54
C GLY A 214 -9.31 -5.96 -49.40
N VAL A 215 -10.50 -5.73 -48.83
CA VAL A 215 -11.78 -5.93 -49.51
C VAL A 215 -12.47 -4.59 -49.76
N ALA A 216 -12.44 -3.68 -48.80
CA ALA A 216 -12.95 -2.32 -48.92
C ALA A 216 -11.90 -1.37 -49.51
N ALA A 217 -12.36 -0.27 -50.10
CA ALA A 217 -11.46 0.72 -50.72
C ALA A 217 -10.51 1.42 -49.73
N ASN A 218 -10.84 1.39 -48.43
CA ASN A 218 -10.05 1.94 -47.34
C ASN A 218 -9.25 0.88 -46.56
N ASP A 219 -9.23 -0.37 -47.03
CA ASP A 219 -8.36 -1.39 -46.47
C ASP A 219 -6.93 -1.25 -47.01
N ALA A 220 -5.96 -1.78 -46.26
CA ALA A 220 -4.60 -1.89 -46.76
C ALA A 220 -4.50 -2.98 -47.84
N ALA A 221 -3.86 -2.66 -48.98
CA ALA A 221 -3.54 -3.64 -50.00
C ALA A 221 -2.32 -4.49 -49.58
N THR A 222 -2.41 -5.80 -49.74
CA THR A 222 -1.27 -6.70 -49.46
C THR A 222 -0.31 -6.77 -50.65
N MET A 223 0.91 -7.27 -50.41
CA MET A 223 1.86 -7.56 -51.49
C MET A 223 1.33 -8.60 -52.50
N GLY A 224 0.46 -9.51 -52.07
CA GLY A 224 -0.18 -10.48 -52.94
C GLY A 224 -1.12 -9.82 -53.96
N GLN A 225 -1.96 -8.88 -53.50
CA GLN A 225 -2.84 -8.10 -54.37
C GLN A 225 -2.05 -7.23 -55.35
N LEU A 226 -0.98 -6.59 -54.89
CA LEU A 226 -0.12 -5.77 -55.75
C LEU A 226 0.57 -6.62 -56.84
N ALA A 227 1.09 -7.80 -56.48
CA ALA A 227 1.70 -8.71 -57.43
C ALA A 227 0.71 -9.22 -58.48
N ALA A 228 -0.51 -9.59 -58.06
CA ALA A 228 -1.58 -10.02 -58.97
C ALA A 228 -2.01 -8.91 -59.93
N ALA A 229 -2.22 -7.68 -59.43
CA ALA A 229 -2.56 -6.52 -60.26
C ALA A 229 -1.44 -6.20 -61.27
N SER A 230 -0.18 -6.31 -60.85
CA SER A 230 0.98 -6.11 -61.72
C SER A 230 1.06 -7.19 -62.81
N GLN A 231 0.79 -8.45 -62.46
CA GLN A 231 0.77 -9.55 -63.41
C GLN A 231 -0.37 -9.44 -64.43
N GLN A 232 -1.56 -9.01 -63.99
CA GLN A 232 -2.69 -8.75 -64.89
C GLN A 232 -2.39 -7.61 -65.87
N THR A 233 -1.75 -6.54 -65.39
CA THR A 233 -1.32 -5.41 -66.23
C THR A 233 -0.29 -5.86 -67.26
N LEU A 234 0.70 -6.65 -66.84
CA LEU A 234 1.71 -7.20 -67.74
C LEU A 234 1.10 -8.12 -68.80
N ALA A 235 0.20 -9.01 -68.41
CA ALA A 235 -0.49 -9.91 -69.35
C ALA A 235 -1.34 -9.13 -70.38
N SER A 236 -2.02 -8.07 -69.95
CA SER A 236 -2.79 -7.19 -70.84
C SER A 236 -1.89 -6.48 -71.85
N ALA A 237 -0.72 -6.00 -71.39
CA ALA A 237 0.27 -5.37 -72.25
C ALA A 237 0.86 -6.35 -73.27
N GLN A 238 1.21 -7.57 -72.83
CA GLN A 238 1.69 -8.63 -73.73
C GLN A 238 0.64 -8.97 -74.79
N SER A 239 -0.61 -9.18 -74.38
CA SER A 239 -1.71 -9.46 -75.33
C SER A 239 -1.89 -8.33 -76.34
N TYR A 240 -1.78 -7.07 -75.90
CA TYR A 240 -1.86 -5.92 -76.80
C TYR A 240 -0.68 -5.89 -77.79
N THR A 241 0.55 -6.09 -77.31
CA THR A 241 1.75 -6.15 -78.16
C THR A 241 1.67 -7.29 -79.17
N ASP A 242 1.24 -8.49 -78.77
CA ASP A 242 1.11 -9.65 -79.64
C ASP A 242 0.05 -9.40 -80.73
N GLN A 243 -1.08 -8.77 -80.39
CA GLN A 243 -2.10 -8.38 -81.36
C GLN A 243 -1.56 -7.37 -82.38
N VAL A 244 -0.90 -6.32 -81.92
CA VAL A 244 -0.33 -5.29 -82.81
C VAL A 244 0.77 -5.89 -83.69
N ALA A 245 1.64 -6.74 -83.14
CA ALA A 245 2.67 -7.44 -83.89
C ALA A 245 2.08 -8.35 -84.97
N ALA A 246 1.04 -9.12 -84.64
CA ALA A 246 0.35 -9.98 -85.60
C ALA A 246 -0.33 -9.17 -86.73
N VAL A 247 -1.03 -8.08 -86.39
CA VAL A 247 -1.65 -7.19 -87.40
C VAL A 247 -0.58 -6.58 -88.31
N THR A 248 0.50 -6.06 -87.72
CA THR A 248 1.58 -5.43 -88.48
C THR A 248 2.27 -6.42 -89.41
N LEU A 249 2.57 -7.64 -88.92
CA LEU A 249 3.17 -8.70 -89.72
C LEU A 249 2.24 -9.16 -90.85
N ASN A 250 0.94 -9.34 -90.59
CA ASN A 250 -0.03 -9.70 -91.61
C ASN A 250 -0.18 -8.62 -92.68
N GLN A 251 -0.20 -7.33 -92.28
CA GLN A 251 -0.27 -6.20 -93.20
C GLN A 251 0.98 -6.10 -94.08
N ALA A 252 2.16 -6.32 -93.50
CA ALA A 252 3.43 -6.35 -94.22
C ALA A 252 3.47 -7.53 -95.21
N ASN A 253 3.10 -8.73 -94.78
CA ASN A 253 3.03 -9.91 -95.65
C ASN A 253 2.06 -9.69 -96.82
N ALA A 254 0.86 -9.17 -96.56
CA ALA A 254 -0.11 -8.86 -97.61
C ALA A 254 0.43 -7.83 -98.62
N TYR A 255 1.12 -6.79 -98.14
CA TYR A 255 1.78 -5.81 -98.99
C TYR A 255 2.89 -6.44 -99.85
N THR A 256 3.77 -7.25 -99.25
CA THR A 256 4.84 -7.95 -99.96
C THR A 256 4.29 -8.94 -100.99
N ASP A 257 3.26 -9.71 -100.64
CA ASP A 257 2.60 -10.65 -101.55
C ASP A 257 1.99 -9.94 -102.75
N MET A 258 1.30 -8.80 -102.53
CA MET A 258 0.77 -7.96 -103.61
C MET A 258 1.88 -7.40 -104.50
N ALA A 259 2.96 -6.87 -103.91
CA ALA A 259 4.09 -6.32 -104.64
C ALA A 259 4.79 -7.39 -105.50
N ILE A 260 4.99 -8.60 -104.95
CA ILE A 260 5.56 -9.74 -105.69
C ILE A 260 4.61 -10.21 -106.79
N ALA A 261 3.31 -10.28 -106.54
CA ALA A 261 2.32 -10.67 -107.54
C ALA A 261 2.32 -9.70 -108.74
N GLU A 262 2.40 -8.40 -108.48
CA GLU A 262 2.47 -7.39 -109.53
C GLU A 262 3.80 -7.46 -110.29
N SER A 263 4.92 -7.62 -109.58
CA SER A 263 6.25 -7.85 -110.20
C SER A 263 6.25 -9.08 -111.11
N ARG A 264 5.70 -10.22 -110.67
CA ARG A 264 5.55 -11.44 -111.49
C ARG A 264 4.68 -11.20 -112.73
N LYS A 265 3.66 -10.34 -112.65
CA LYS A 265 2.80 -9.98 -113.78
C LYS A 265 3.55 -9.10 -114.79
N ALA A 266 4.31 -8.12 -114.30
CA ALA A 266 5.16 -7.27 -115.13
C ALA A 266 6.22 -8.10 -115.87
N ILE A 267 6.96 -8.95 -115.16
CA ILE A 267 7.99 -9.83 -115.74
C ILE A 267 7.37 -10.76 -116.80
N ARG A 268 6.25 -11.43 -116.50
CA ARG A 268 5.60 -12.32 -117.49
C ARG A 268 5.22 -11.59 -118.77
N ARG A 269 4.71 -10.36 -118.65
CA ARG A 269 4.35 -9.56 -119.82
C ARG A 269 5.58 -9.04 -120.58
N ASP A 270 6.65 -8.66 -119.89
CA ASP A 270 7.94 -8.29 -120.52
C ASP A 270 8.52 -9.50 -121.28
N LEU A 271 8.52 -10.70 -120.67
CA LEU A 271 8.94 -11.94 -121.31
C LEU A 271 8.07 -12.32 -122.52
N ASN A 272 6.75 -12.09 -122.45
CA ASN A 272 5.86 -12.31 -123.57
C ASN A 272 6.18 -11.36 -124.74
N ALA A 273 6.40 -10.08 -124.46
CA ALA A 273 6.80 -9.09 -125.47
C ALA A 273 8.17 -9.42 -126.10
N MET A 274 9.16 -9.79 -125.29
CA MET A 274 10.47 -10.22 -125.76
C MET A 274 10.39 -11.48 -126.63
N ALA A 275 9.57 -12.46 -126.24
CA ALA A 275 9.37 -13.67 -127.04
C ALA A 275 8.59 -13.41 -128.33
N ALA A 276 7.65 -12.47 -128.34
CA ALA A 276 7.00 -12.01 -129.56
C ALA A 276 8.02 -11.37 -130.52
N SER A 277 8.92 -10.54 -129.99
CA SER A 277 10.04 -9.93 -130.71
C SER A 277 10.97 -10.97 -131.34
N THR A 278 11.41 -11.96 -130.56
CA THR A 278 12.28 -13.03 -131.09
C THR A 278 11.56 -13.92 -132.10
N ALA A 279 10.27 -14.22 -131.91
CA ALA A 279 9.45 -14.94 -132.89
C ALA A 279 9.32 -14.15 -134.21
N ALA A 280 9.14 -12.82 -134.14
CA ALA A 280 9.04 -11.95 -135.31
C ALA A 280 10.35 -11.96 -136.12
N ILE A 281 11.49 -11.88 -135.44
CA ILE A 281 12.82 -11.94 -136.05
C ILE A 281 13.11 -13.33 -136.64
N ALA A 282 12.74 -14.39 -135.93
CA ALA A 282 12.90 -15.77 -136.39
C ALA A 282 12.11 -16.02 -137.68
N GLY A 283 10.91 -15.46 -137.80
CA GLY A 283 10.06 -15.52 -138.99
C GLY A 283 10.54 -14.68 -140.19
N LEU A 284 11.59 -13.86 -140.05
CA LEU A 284 12.11 -13.06 -141.17
C LEU A 284 12.66 -13.97 -142.28
N PRO A 285 12.25 -13.79 -143.55
CA PRO A 285 12.79 -14.57 -144.65
C PRO A 285 14.28 -14.26 -144.87
N GLN A 286 15.02 -15.25 -145.39
CA GLN A 286 16.44 -15.13 -145.72
C GLN A 286 16.64 -15.16 -147.24
N SER A 287 17.60 -14.39 -147.75
CA SER A 287 17.95 -14.38 -149.17
C SER A 287 18.52 -15.75 -149.58
N ILE A 288 17.87 -16.39 -150.56
CA ILE A 288 18.31 -17.65 -151.17
C ILE A 288 18.92 -17.44 -152.57
N VAL A 289 19.07 -16.18 -153.00
CA VAL A 289 19.54 -15.81 -154.34
C VAL A 289 20.97 -15.23 -154.28
N PRO A 290 21.99 -15.90 -154.85
CA PRO A 290 23.38 -15.47 -154.75
C PRO A 290 23.65 -14.08 -155.34
N GLY A 291 24.21 -13.19 -154.52
CA GLY A 291 24.61 -11.82 -154.86
C GLY A 291 23.56 -10.77 -154.55
N GLU A 292 22.34 -11.17 -154.21
CA GLU A 292 21.24 -10.26 -153.93
C GLU A 292 21.03 -10.09 -152.41
N GLY A 293 20.69 -8.86 -152.03
CA GLY A 293 20.20 -8.57 -150.70
C GLY A 293 18.69 -8.74 -150.64
N MET A 294 18.16 -9.10 -149.49
CA MET A 294 16.72 -9.20 -149.20
C MET A 294 16.40 -8.31 -148.01
N VAL A 295 15.32 -7.55 -148.12
CA VAL A 295 14.68 -6.85 -147.01
C VAL A 295 13.39 -7.60 -146.69
N GLY A 296 13.22 -7.98 -145.42
CA GLY A 296 12.04 -8.71 -144.95
C GLY A 296 11.38 -7.99 -143.78
N ALA A 297 10.07 -8.17 -143.66
CA ALA A 297 9.29 -7.79 -142.49
C ALA A 297 8.61 -9.03 -141.92
N GLY A 298 8.53 -9.11 -140.59
CA GLY A 298 7.94 -10.24 -139.88
C GLY A 298 7.13 -9.75 -138.68
N ILE A 299 6.14 -10.55 -138.28
CA ILE A 299 5.33 -10.28 -137.08
C ILE A 299 5.38 -11.54 -136.22
N GLY A 300 5.55 -11.35 -134.91
CA GLY A 300 5.58 -12.43 -133.93
C GLY A 300 4.67 -12.12 -132.76
N GLY A 301 4.18 -13.15 -132.08
CA GLY A 301 3.25 -13.00 -130.96
C GLY A 301 3.46 -14.04 -129.87
N ARG A 302 3.19 -13.67 -128.63
CA ARG A 302 3.11 -14.57 -127.48
C ARG A 302 2.15 -14.03 -126.43
N GLY A 303 1.14 -14.81 -126.07
CA GLY A 303 0.04 -14.33 -125.22
C GLY A 303 -0.65 -13.12 -125.86
N ASP A 304 -0.88 -12.06 -125.08
CA ASP A 304 -1.51 -10.81 -125.54
C ASP A 304 -0.50 -9.79 -126.12
N SER A 305 0.75 -10.18 -126.35
CA SER A 305 1.80 -9.29 -126.87
C SER A 305 2.20 -9.69 -128.28
N PHE A 306 2.40 -8.71 -129.15
CA PHE A 306 2.94 -8.89 -130.50
C PHE A 306 4.11 -7.94 -130.76
N ALA A 307 4.94 -8.25 -131.74
CA ALA A 307 6.10 -7.46 -132.12
C ALA A 307 6.28 -7.48 -133.64
N VAL A 308 6.89 -6.43 -134.17
CA VAL A 308 7.17 -6.28 -135.60
C VAL A 308 8.67 -6.26 -135.79
N ALA A 309 9.17 -7.08 -136.71
CA ALA A 309 10.57 -7.17 -137.07
C ALA A 309 10.83 -6.69 -138.49
N LEU A 310 11.97 -6.05 -138.67
CA LEU A 310 12.55 -5.72 -139.97
C LEU A 310 13.93 -6.37 -140.06
N GLY A 311 14.24 -6.97 -141.20
CA GLY A 311 15.49 -7.69 -141.40
C GLY A 311 16.10 -7.43 -142.75
N LEU A 312 17.42 -7.57 -142.77
CA LEU A 312 18.26 -7.50 -143.95
C LEU A 312 19.02 -8.82 -144.02
N SER A 313 19.05 -9.46 -145.18
CA SER A 313 19.91 -10.63 -145.40
C SER A 313 20.59 -10.55 -146.76
N LYS A 314 21.77 -11.15 -146.88
CA LYS A 314 22.52 -11.18 -148.14
C LYS A 314 23.23 -12.52 -148.28
N ALA A 315 22.99 -13.18 -149.41
CA ALA A 315 23.78 -14.32 -149.86
C ALA A 315 24.91 -13.78 -150.75
N PHE A 316 26.17 -14.01 -150.38
CA PHE A 316 27.30 -13.51 -151.15
C PHE A 316 27.66 -14.46 -152.30
N ARG A 317 28.06 -13.92 -153.46
CA ARG A 317 28.55 -14.75 -154.59
C ARG A 317 29.96 -15.26 -154.29
N SER A 318 30.07 -16.53 -153.90
CA SER A 318 31.32 -17.26 -153.64
C SER A 318 31.02 -18.77 -153.71
N PRO A 319 31.99 -19.67 -153.98
CA PRO A 319 31.71 -21.11 -154.14
C PRO A 319 30.95 -21.77 -152.96
N HIS A 320 31.06 -21.21 -151.74
CA HIS A 320 30.41 -21.70 -150.51
C HIS A 320 29.31 -20.75 -149.99
N THR A 321 28.90 -19.79 -150.82
CA THR A 321 27.80 -18.82 -150.64
C THR A 321 27.49 -18.45 -149.18
N PRO A 322 28.35 -17.71 -148.45
CA PRO A 322 28.01 -17.32 -147.09
C PRO A 322 26.74 -16.44 -147.09
N VAL A 323 25.86 -16.68 -146.12
CA VAL A 323 24.63 -15.93 -145.92
C VAL A 323 24.73 -15.18 -144.60
N VAL A 324 24.61 -13.86 -144.66
CA VAL A 324 24.45 -13.04 -143.46
C VAL A 324 23.00 -12.62 -143.32
N LYS A 325 22.51 -12.63 -142.09
CA LYS A 325 21.17 -12.16 -141.74
C LYS A 325 21.28 -11.30 -140.49
N ALA A 326 20.70 -10.12 -140.53
CA ALA A 326 20.53 -9.26 -139.38
C ALA A 326 19.07 -8.82 -139.28
N GLY A 327 18.55 -8.73 -138.07
CA GLY A 327 17.18 -8.34 -137.81
C GLY A 327 17.09 -7.47 -136.57
N ALA A 328 16.09 -6.60 -136.54
CA ALA A 328 15.68 -5.88 -135.36
C ALA A 328 14.15 -5.95 -135.26
N SER A 329 13.63 -6.03 -134.05
CA SER A 329 12.20 -5.98 -133.78
C SER A 329 11.89 -4.97 -132.70
N LEU A 330 10.69 -4.43 -132.77
CA LEU A 330 10.09 -3.61 -131.74
C LEU A 330 8.86 -4.33 -131.20
N ASP A 331 8.80 -4.46 -129.88
CA ASP A 331 7.58 -4.92 -129.22
C ASP A 331 6.54 -3.81 -129.05
N THR A 332 5.31 -4.22 -128.73
CA THR A 332 4.15 -3.32 -128.57
C THR A 332 3.90 -2.87 -127.14
N ARG A 333 4.71 -3.32 -126.17
CA ARG A 333 4.47 -3.13 -124.74
C ARG A 333 5.26 -1.95 -124.17
N ARG A 334 6.57 -1.97 -124.32
CA ARG A 334 7.46 -0.86 -123.93
C ARG A 334 8.18 -0.25 -125.12
N GLY A 335 8.03 -0.85 -126.31
CA GLY A 335 8.80 -0.44 -127.48
C GLY A 335 10.28 -0.83 -127.35
N GLU A 336 10.58 -1.88 -126.59
CA GLU A 336 11.96 -2.35 -126.46
C GLU A 336 12.41 -2.98 -127.78
N VAL A 337 13.66 -2.71 -128.13
CA VAL A 337 14.27 -3.18 -129.37
C VAL A 337 15.03 -4.46 -129.08
N THR A 338 14.65 -5.54 -129.75
CA THR A 338 15.43 -6.78 -129.80
C THR A 338 16.15 -6.83 -131.14
N TYR A 339 17.42 -7.26 -131.17
CA TYR A 339 18.17 -7.37 -132.42
C TYR A 339 18.98 -8.65 -132.46
N ASN A 340 19.26 -9.13 -133.66
CA ASN A 340 20.15 -10.26 -133.90
C ASN A 340 20.99 -10.05 -135.17
N ALA A 341 22.12 -10.74 -135.23
CA ALA A 341 22.92 -10.90 -136.43
C ALA A 341 23.49 -12.32 -136.44
N ALA A 342 23.50 -12.95 -137.60
CA ALA A 342 23.99 -14.31 -137.78
C ALA A 342 24.65 -14.46 -139.16
N VAL A 343 25.56 -15.41 -139.25
CA VAL A 343 26.20 -15.84 -140.50
C VAL A 343 26.08 -17.36 -140.62
N GLY A 344 25.74 -17.82 -141.81
CA GLY A 344 25.69 -19.24 -142.18
C GLY A 344 26.52 -19.48 -143.44
N PHE A 345 26.99 -20.72 -143.62
CA PHE A 345 27.79 -21.13 -144.77
C PHE A 345 27.13 -22.34 -145.43
N HIS A 346 27.05 -22.35 -146.76
CA HIS A 346 26.63 -23.52 -147.52
C HIS A 346 27.86 -24.39 -147.78
N PHE A 347 27.75 -25.68 -147.45
CA PHE A 347 28.78 -26.69 -147.71
C PHE A 347 28.25 -27.75 -148.66
#